data_AF-A0A6N9A2J8-F1
#
_entry.id   AF-A0A6N9A2J8-F1
#
_cell.length_a   1.000
_cell.length_b   1.000
_cell.length_c   1.000
_cell.angle_alpha   90.00
_cell.angle_beta   90.00
_cell.angle_gamma   90.00
#
_symmetry.space_group_name_H-M   'P 1'
#
loop_
_entity.id
_entity.type
_entity.pdbx_description
1 polymer ?
#
loop_
_entity_poly.entity_id
_entity_poly.type
_entity_poly.pdbx_seq_one_letter_code
_entity_poly.pdbx_strand_id
1 'polypeptide(L)'
;MEGYRMSVIGILVMATGVGISVLAAYGLVNFPTALSRMHASTKSASLGLALIVFGAGIAGESWELVGLALLVAAFLFVTAPISGHVVGRAAYLAGQAKGLVHDDLAGARAQPARAMPTSRDFSFVRWAGLTGVWMLVWRDISLGTAVGGAVVAGLVEALRGSIDRRSALRAVGIPGFAFRYLGLLVRSNTRVAWEVLTISNAGIREAIVAVPLADRSLSAALLVANAVSFTPGTLSVELTSDPMVLYVHVLHFESVEATITDVRTIEEMAVRVLHEPTRTLSC
;
A
#
# COMPACT_ATOMS: atom_id res chain seq x y z
N MET A 1 30.85 -14.28 20.85
CA MET A 1 31.10 -12.92 20.32
C MET A 1 30.17 -12.59 19.17
N GLU A 2 29.96 -13.50 18.22
CA GLU A 2 29.12 -13.26 17.04
C GLU A 2 27.64 -13.04 17.37
N GLY A 3 27.04 -13.89 18.21
CA GLY A 3 25.63 -13.70 18.58
C GLY A 3 25.34 -12.45 19.41
N TYR A 4 26.27 -12.00 20.25
CA TYR A 4 26.15 -10.70 20.92
C TYR A 4 26.11 -9.52 19.93
N ARG A 5 26.91 -9.59 18.85
CA ARG A 5 26.90 -8.55 17.80
C ARG A 5 25.57 -8.55 17.04
N MET A 6 25.04 -9.72 16.72
CA MET A 6 23.72 -9.87 16.06
C MET A 6 22.59 -9.33 16.95
N SER A 7 22.60 -9.64 18.25
CA SER A 7 21.63 -9.08 19.20
C SER A 7 21.69 -7.55 19.28
N VAL A 8 22.89 -6.97 19.37
CA VAL A 8 23.05 -5.50 19.38
C VAL A 8 22.52 -4.87 18.08
N ILE A 9 22.86 -5.44 16.93
CA ILE A 9 22.36 -4.95 15.63
C ILE A 9 20.83 -5.03 15.58
N GLY A 10 20.25 -6.16 15.97
CA GLY A 10 18.79 -6.35 16.00
C GLY A 10 18.09 -5.34 16.90
N ILE A 11 18.64 -5.09 18.11
CA ILE A 11 18.10 -4.09 19.06
C ILE A 11 18.14 -2.68 18.46
N LEU A 12 19.24 -2.29 17.79
CA LEU A 12 19.34 -0.98 17.14
C LEU A 12 18.33 -0.80 16.01
N VAL A 13 18.11 -1.87 15.22
CA VAL A 13 17.10 -1.89 14.16
C VAL A 13 15.69 -1.76 14.76
N MET A 14 15.39 -2.49 15.83
CA MET A 14 14.11 -2.36 16.55
C MET A 14 13.91 -0.96 17.12
N ALA A 15 14.91 -0.39 17.76
CA ALA A 15 14.84 0.96 18.34
C ALA A 15 14.56 2.02 17.26
N THR A 16 15.15 1.87 16.07
CA THR A 16 14.86 2.73 14.92
C THR A 16 13.39 2.59 14.48
N GLY A 17 12.88 1.35 14.39
CA GLY A 17 11.47 1.10 14.06
C GLY A 17 10.49 1.67 15.08
N VAL A 18 10.82 1.59 16.37
CA VAL A 18 10.05 2.23 17.45
C VAL A 18 10.05 3.74 17.28
N GLY A 19 11.21 4.36 17.03
CA GLY A 19 11.32 5.80 16.78
C GLY A 19 10.44 6.26 15.62
N ILE A 20 10.45 5.54 14.50
CA ILE A 20 9.59 5.83 13.34
C ILE A 20 8.10 5.68 13.70
N SER A 21 7.74 4.68 14.51
CA SER A 21 6.36 4.47 14.95
C SER A 21 5.87 5.60 15.87
N VAL A 22 6.73 6.10 16.76
CA VAL A 22 6.46 7.27 17.60
C VAL A 22 6.28 8.53 16.74
N LEU A 23 7.13 8.72 15.71
CA LEU A 23 6.97 9.83 14.77
C LEU A 23 5.66 9.73 13.98
N ALA A 24 5.25 8.53 13.58
CA ALA A 24 3.96 8.32 12.91
C ALA A 24 2.78 8.69 13.83
N ALA A 25 2.84 8.29 15.11
CA ALA A 25 1.85 8.64 16.12
C ALA A 25 1.83 10.16 16.41
N TYR A 26 3.00 10.80 16.44
CA TYR A 26 3.10 12.25 16.58
C TYR A 26 2.50 12.98 15.38
N GLY A 27 2.81 12.54 14.15
CA GLY A 27 2.21 13.09 12.93
C GLY A 27 0.68 12.97 12.91
N LEU A 28 0.13 11.87 13.42
CA LEU A 28 -1.33 11.68 13.57
C LEU A 28 -1.99 12.75 14.45
N VAL A 29 -1.27 13.26 15.46
CA VAL A 29 -1.77 14.33 16.36
C VAL A 29 -1.48 15.71 15.80
N ASN A 30 -0.33 15.90 15.14
CA ASN A 30 0.15 17.20 14.68
C ASN A 30 -0.50 17.66 13.36
N PHE A 31 -0.86 16.72 12.46
CA PHE A 31 -1.41 17.07 11.16
C PHE A 31 -2.87 17.60 11.25
N PRO A 32 -3.23 18.63 10.47
CA PRO A 32 -4.48 19.36 10.63
C PRO A 32 -5.70 18.63 10.05
N THR A 33 -5.55 17.95 8.91
CA THR A 33 -6.66 17.31 8.20
C THR A 33 -6.65 15.79 8.38
N ALA A 34 -7.80 15.15 8.17
CA ALA A 34 -7.87 13.69 8.21
C ALA A 34 -6.99 13.05 7.12
N LEU A 35 -6.93 13.65 5.92
CA LEU A 35 -6.12 13.13 4.82
C LEU A 35 -4.62 13.26 5.11
N SER A 36 -4.14 14.42 5.57
CA SER A 36 -2.72 14.60 5.94
C SER A 36 -2.27 13.63 7.06
N ARG A 37 -3.12 13.37 8.06
CA ARG A 37 -2.89 12.34 9.09
C ARG A 37 -2.73 10.93 8.54
N MET A 38 -3.39 10.61 7.43
CA MET A 38 -3.27 9.31 6.79
C MET A 38 -1.89 9.09 6.17
N HIS A 39 -1.23 10.13 5.66
CA HIS A 39 0.15 10.00 5.16
C HIS A 39 1.11 9.57 6.26
N ALA A 40 0.96 10.11 7.47
CA ALA A 40 1.76 9.74 8.64
C ALA A 40 1.46 8.32 9.12
N SER A 41 0.18 8.00 9.29
CA SER A 41 -0.24 6.73 9.90
C SER A 41 -0.07 5.51 9.00
N THR A 42 -0.17 5.65 7.67
CA THR A 42 -0.12 4.49 6.76
C THR A 42 1.31 4.14 6.34
N LYS A 43 2.12 5.12 5.95
CA LYS A 43 3.47 4.88 5.41
C LYS A 43 4.50 4.66 6.50
N SER A 44 4.55 5.59 7.46
CA SER A 44 5.58 5.57 8.50
C SER A 44 5.34 4.45 9.50
N ALA A 45 4.10 4.21 9.93
CA ALA A 45 3.82 3.11 10.84
C ALA A 45 4.13 1.73 10.24
N SER A 46 3.86 1.53 8.94
CA SER A 46 4.17 0.27 8.25
C SER A 46 5.67 0.00 8.20
N LEU A 47 6.50 1.03 7.94
CA LEU A 47 7.95 0.90 7.98
C LEU A 47 8.46 0.65 9.41
N GLY A 48 7.92 1.36 10.39
CA GLY A 48 8.29 1.21 11.80
C GLY A 48 8.05 -0.23 12.28
N LEU A 49 6.87 -0.78 12.00
CA LEU A 49 6.53 -2.16 12.33
C LEU A 49 7.42 -3.16 11.58
N ALA A 50 7.67 -2.98 10.29
CA ALA A 50 8.55 -3.86 9.52
C ALA A 50 9.97 -3.92 10.12
N LEU A 51 10.53 -2.78 10.54
CA LEU A 51 11.84 -2.72 11.20
C LEU A 51 11.83 -3.38 12.58
N ILE A 52 10.76 -3.23 13.37
CA ILE A 52 10.64 -3.89 14.67
C ILE A 52 10.65 -5.41 14.51
N VAL A 53 9.85 -5.97 13.61
CA VAL A 53 9.79 -7.43 13.43
C VAL A 53 11.09 -7.97 12.81
N PHE A 54 11.68 -7.23 11.86
CA PHE A 54 12.96 -7.61 11.25
C PHE A 54 14.10 -7.58 12.27
N GLY A 55 14.19 -6.52 13.08
CA GLY A 55 15.19 -6.41 14.14
C GLY A 55 15.04 -7.49 15.22
N ALA A 56 13.80 -7.88 15.56
CA ALA A 56 13.53 -9.00 16.46
C ALA A 56 14.04 -10.33 15.90
N GLY A 57 13.87 -10.57 14.60
CA GLY A 57 14.40 -11.76 13.93
C GLY A 57 15.92 -11.83 13.92
N ILE A 58 16.61 -10.70 13.70
CA ILE A 58 18.06 -10.60 13.82
C ILE A 58 18.51 -10.85 15.26
N ALA A 59 17.83 -10.22 16.23
CA ALA A 59 18.24 -10.30 17.63
C ALA A 59 18.08 -11.70 18.23
N GLY A 60 17.05 -12.43 17.80
CA GLY A 60 16.78 -13.80 18.21
C GLY A 60 17.45 -14.87 17.34
N GLU A 61 18.31 -14.49 16.37
CA GLU A 61 18.97 -15.40 15.41
C GLU A 61 18.02 -16.42 14.75
N SER A 62 16.76 -16.04 14.57
CA SER A 62 15.70 -16.94 14.10
C SER A 62 15.26 -16.56 12.70
N TRP A 63 15.58 -17.42 11.73
CA TRP A 63 15.16 -17.22 10.34
C TRP A 63 13.64 -17.34 10.17
N GLU A 64 12.97 -18.01 11.11
CA GLU A 64 11.52 -18.09 11.17
C GLU A 64 10.90 -16.72 11.51
N LEU A 65 11.46 -16.01 12.48
CA LEU A 65 11.02 -14.64 12.82
C LEU A 65 11.31 -13.65 11.70
N VAL A 66 12.45 -13.79 11.02
CA VAL A 66 12.76 -12.98 9.82
C VAL A 66 11.77 -13.26 8.69
N GLY A 67 11.44 -14.54 8.44
CA GLY A 67 10.45 -14.93 7.44
C GLY A 67 9.06 -14.37 7.74
N LEU A 68 8.64 -14.45 9.01
CA LEU A 68 7.40 -13.83 9.48
C LEU A 68 7.42 -12.31 9.31
N ALA A 69 8.54 -11.64 9.61
CA ALA A 69 8.71 -10.20 9.40
C ALA A 69 8.48 -9.79 7.95
N LEU A 70 9.09 -10.52 7.02
CA LEU A 70 8.96 -10.27 5.59
C LEU A 70 7.53 -10.52 5.12
N LEU A 71 6.86 -11.55 5.63
CA LEU A 71 5.47 -11.83 5.31
C LEU A 71 4.52 -10.74 5.82
N VAL A 72 4.70 -10.29 7.07
CA VAL A 72 3.93 -9.18 7.66
C VAL A 72 4.16 -7.90 6.85
N ALA A 73 5.41 -7.58 6.51
CA ALA A 73 5.73 -6.43 5.68
C ALA A 73 5.06 -6.51 4.29
N ALA A 74 5.10 -7.68 3.65
CA ALA A 74 4.44 -7.91 2.36
C ALA A 74 2.92 -7.78 2.45
N PHE A 75 2.30 -8.28 3.52
CA PHE A 75 0.87 -8.16 3.74
C PHE A 75 0.47 -6.70 3.94
N LEU A 76 1.15 -5.98 4.85
CA LEU A 76 0.94 -4.54 5.07
C LEU A 76 1.13 -3.74 3.79
N PHE A 77 2.09 -4.13 2.96
CA PHE A 77 2.34 -3.48 1.69
C PHE A 77 1.13 -3.55 0.74
N VAL A 78 0.41 -4.67 0.72
CA VAL A 78 -0.78 -4.84 -0.10
C VAL A 78 -2.01 -4.22 0.56
N THR A 79 -2.15 -4.35 1.89
CA THR A 79 -3.38 -3.96 2.60
C THR A 79 -3.42 -2.50 3.04
N ALA A 80 -2.27 -1.86 3.24
CA ALA A 80 -2.21 -0.46 3.69
C ALA A 80 -2.83 0.50 2.66
N PRO A 81 -2.56 0.40 1.34
CA PRO A 81 -3.23 1.25 0.35
C PRO A 81 -4.73 1.01 0.29
N ILE A 82 -5.19 -0.25 0.38
CA ILE A 82 -6.61 -0.59 0.37
C ILE A 82 -7.31 0.07 1.56
N SER A 83 -6.71 -0.02 2.75
CA SER A 83 -7.21 0.65 3.95
C SER A 83 -7.17 2.18 3.80
N GLY A 84 -6.10 2.71 3.22
CA GLY A 84 -5.93 4.13 2.92
C GLY A 84 -6.98 4.68 1.95
N HIS A 85 -7.35 3.92 0.92
CA HIS A 85 -8.42 4.28 0.01
C HIS A 85 -9.77 4.37 0.71
N VAL A 86 -10.13 3.34 1.49
CA VAL A 86 -11.43 3.28 2.18
C VAL A 86 -11.54 4.40 3.21
N VAL A 87 -10.51 4.59 4.03
CA VAL A 87 -10.50 5.62 5.07
C VAL A 87 -10.41 7.02 4.45
N GLY A 88 -9.62 7.20 3.39
CA GLY A 88 -9.45 8.49 2.71
C GLY A 88 -10.74 8.93 2.04
N ARG A 89 -11.41 8.00 1.35
CA ARG A 89 -12.73 8.23 0.77
C ARG A 89 -13.78 8.51 1.85
N ALA A 90 -13.79 7.76 2.94
CA ALA A 90 -14.71 8.01 4.05
C ALA A 90 -14.48 9.39 4.70
N ALA A 91 -13.22 9.78 4.91
CA ALA A 91 -12.85 11.09 5.45
C ALA A 91 -13.27 12.23 4.52
N TYR A 92 -13.05 12.06 3.21
CA TYR A 92 -13.51 13.01 2.20
C TYR A 92 -15.05 13.12 2.20
N LEU A 93 -15.76 11.99 2.19
CA LEU A 93 -17.23 11.95 2.22
C LEU A 93 -17.83 12.55 3.49
N ALA A 94 -17.14 12.41 4.63
CA ALA A 94 -17.51 13.01 5.91
C ALA A 94 -17.16 14.50 6.02
N GLY A 95 -16.70 15.14 4.94
CA GLY A 95 -16.35 16.57 4.90
C GLY A 95 -15.13 16.93 5.75
N GLN A 96 -14.25 15.96 6.02
CA GLN A 96 -13.03 16.15 6.81
C GLN A 96 -11.83 16.59 5.96
N ALA A 97 -11.98 16.62 4.63
CA ALA A 97 -11.01 17.14 3.67
C ALA A 97 -11.20 18.66 3.45
N LYS A 98 -10.96 19.45 4.51
CA LYS A 98 -11.09 20.92 4.46
C LYS A 98 -9.78 21.57 4.08
N GLY A 99 -9.84 22.73 3.41
CA GLY A 99 -8.65 23.53 3.09
C GLY A 99 -7.83 23.04 1.89
N LEU A 100 -8.43 22.19 1.03
CA LEU A 100 -7.82 21.81 -0.24
C LEU A 100 -7.66 23.04 -1.13
N VAL A 101 -6.46 23.28 -1.66
CA VAL A 101 -6.19 24.38 -2.61
C VAL A 101 -6.73 24.07 -4.00
N HIS A 102 -6.95 22.79 -4.29
CA HIS A 102 -7.50 22.26 -5.55
C HIS A 102 -8.24 20.94 -5.27
N ASP A 103 -9.43 20.76 -5.82
CA ASP A 103 -10.26 19.57 -5.61
C ASP A 103 -11.05 19.18 -6.88
N ASP A 104 -10.48 18.29 -7.68
CA ASP A 104 -11.15 17.75 -8.87
C ASP A 104 -12.23 16.71 -8.53
N LEU A 105 -12.19 16.10 -7.34
CA LEU A 105 -13.12 15.04 -6.93
C LEU A 105 -14.51 15.63 -6.63
N ALA A 106 -14.58 16.87 -6.18
CA ALA A 106 -15.84 17.59 -5.94
C ALA A 106 -16.70 17.67 -7.22
N GLY A 107 -16.09 17.92 -8.39
CA GLY A 107 -16.79 18.03 -9.67
C GLY A 107 -17.29 16.69 -10.20
N ALA A 108 -16.55 15.60 -9.97
CA ALA A 108 -16.91 14.25 -10.44
C ALA A 108 -18.12 13.65 -9.70
N ARG A 109 -18.36 14.07 -8.46
CA ARG A 109 -19.46 13.59 -7.59
C ARG A 109 -20.86 13.87 -8.15
N ALA A 110 -21.00 14.78 -9.11
CA ALA A 110 -22.26 15.04 -9.81
C ALA A 110 -22.76 13.83 -10.62
N GLN A 111 -21.89 12.84 -10.88
CA GLN A 111 -22.25 11.60 -11.55
C GLN A 111 -22.30 10.46 -10.53
N PRO A 112 -23.46 9.80 -10.31
CA PRO A 112 -23.54 8.69 -9.37
C PRO A 112 -22.65 7.55 -9.85
N ALA A 113 -21.67 7.16 -9.03
CA ALA A 113 -20.80 6.02 -9.30
C ALA A 113 -21.66 4.78 -9.57
N ARG A 114 -21.64 4.30 -10.82
CA ARG A 114 -22.39 3.11 -11.21
C ARG A 114 -21.77 1.92 -10.51
N ALA A 115 -22.56 1.20 -9.70
CA ALA A 115 -22.09 0.00 -9.03
C ALA A 115 -21.55 -0.99 -10.07
N MET A 116 -20.27 -1.34 -9.96
CA MET A 116 -19.70 -2.42 -10.78
C MET A 116 -20.50 -3.71 -10.51
N PRO A 117 -20.94 -4.44 -11.54
CA PRO A 117 -21.63 -5.71 -11.33
C PRO A 117 -20.66 -6.71 -10.69
N THR A 118 -20.91 -7.01 -9.41
CA THR A 118 -20.11 -7.96 -8.64
C THR A 118 -20.65 -9.38 -8.88
N SER A 119 -19.99 -10.20 -9.71
CA SER A 119 -20.30 -11.63 -9.74
C SER A 119 -19.67 -12.30 -8.51
N ARG A 120 -20.52 -12.73 -7.57
CA ARG A 120 -20.10 -13.47 -6.38
C ARG A 120 -19.96 -14.96 -6.71
N ASP A 121 -18.90 -15.30 -7.45
CA ASP A 121 -18.53 -16.69 -7.68
C ASP A 121 -17.59 -17.18 -6.58
N PHE A 122 -18.12 -17.96 -5.62
CA PHE A 122 -17.30 -18.67 -4.64
C PHE A 122 -16.47 -19.74 -5.36
N SER A 123 -15.14 -19.72 -5.18
CA SER A 123 -14.26 -20.72 -5.78
C SER A 123 -13.66 -21.61 -4.69
N PHE A 124 -14.13 -22.85 -4.62
CA PHE A 124 -13.62 -23.85 -3.68
C PHE A 124 -12.11 -24.08 -3.83
N VAL A 125 -11.61 -24.14 -5.07
CA VAL A 125 -10.16 -24.34 -5.35
C VAL A 125 -9.33 -23.19 -4.77
N ARG A 126 -9.80 -21.96 -4.90
CA ARG A 126 -9.12 -20.77 -4.36
C ARG A 126 -9.20 -20.73 -2.83
N TRP A 127 -10.37 -21.03 -2.27
CA TRP A 127 -10.57 -21.11 -0.83
C TRP A 127 -9.67 -22.18 -0.18
N ALA A 128 -9.62 -23.37 -0.77
CA ALA A 128 -8.74 -24.45 -0.35
C ALA A 128 -7.26 -24.09 -0.54
N GLY A 129 -6.91 -23.43 -1.65
CA GLY A 129 -5.56 -22.94 -1.91
C GLY A 129 -5.09 -21.89 -0.89
N LEU A 130 -5.94 -20.91 -0.55
CA LEU A 130 -5.66 -19.90 0.48
C LEU A 130 -5.50 -20.53 1.87
N THR A 131 -6.35 -21.52 2.19
CA THR A 131 -6.24 -22.29 3.43
C THR A 131 -4.94 -23.11 3.46
N GLY A 132 -4.54 -23.69 2.33
CA GLY A 132 -3.27 -24.40 2.20
C GLY A 132 -2.06 -23.48 2.36
N VAL A 133 -2.08 -22.31 1.73
CA VAL A 133 -1.06 -21.27 1.91
C VAL A 133 -1.00 -20.83 3.37
N TRP A 134 -2.16 -20.64 4.02
CA TRP A 134 -2.25 -20.33 5.44
C TRP A 134 -1.54 -21.38 6.30
N MET A 135 -1.86 -22.66 6.11
CA MET A 135 -1.21 -23.74 6.86
C MET A 135 0.30 -23.84 6.58
N LEU A 136 0.72 -23.57 5.34
CA LEU A 136 2.14 -23.55 4.96
C LEU A 136 2.89 -22.39 5.62
N VAL A 137 2.27 -21.21 5.71
CA VAL A 137 2.81 -20.04 6.39
C VAL A 137 3.06 -20.33 7.87
N TRP A 138 2.10 -20.97 8.54
CA TRP A 138 2.24 -21.32 9.95
C TRP A 138 3.12 -22.56 10.17
N ARG A 139 3.39 -23.33 9.09
CA ARG A 139 4.10 -24.62 9.10
C ARG A 139 3.59 -25.59 10.19
N ASP A 140 2.36 -25.37 10.62
CA ASP A 140 1.65 -26.08 11.67
C ASP A 140 0.42 -26.71 11.06
N ILE A 141 0.50 -28.02 10.83
CA ILE A 141 -0.59 -28.81 10.25
C ILE A 141 -1.48 -29.30 11.40
N SER A 142 -2.05 -28.36 12.16
CA SER A 142 -3.02 -28.66 13.20
C SER A 142 -4.44 -28.38 12.71
N LEU A 143 -5.41 -29.08 13.30
CA LEU A 143 -6.82 -28.87 13.00
C LEU A 143 -7.25 -27.43 13.31
N GLY A 144 -6.72 -26.85 14.39
CA GLY A 144 -7.01 -25.46 14.77
C GLY A 144 -6.54 -24.45 13.72
N THR A 145 -5.31 -24.62 13.23
CA THR A 145 -4.74 -23.75 12.17
C THR A 145 -5.49 -23.92 10.85
N ALA A 146 -5.90 -25.15 10.50
CA ALA A 146 -6.70 -25.42 9.31
C ALA A 146 -8.08 -24.75 9.37
N VAL A 147 -8.79 -24.85 10.51
CA VAL A 147 -10.10 -24.22 10.71
C VAL A 147 -9.99 -22.70 10.70
N GLY A 148 -8.98 -22.14 11.37
CA GLY A 148 -8.71 -20.70 11.34
C GLY A 148 -8.47 -20.19 9.92
N GLY A 149 -7.62 -20.88 9.15
CA GLY A 149 -7.35 -20.56 7.75
C GLY A 149 -8.58 -20.66 6.86
N ALA A 150 -9.39 -21.70 7.05
CA ALA A 150 -10.64 -21.93 6.33
C ALA A 150 -11.68 -20.82 6.56
N VAL A 151 -11.83 -20.36 7.79
CA VAL A 151 -12.74 -19.24 8.13
C VAL A 151 -12.24 -17.94 7.51
N VAL A 152 -10.96 -17.62 7.64
CA VAL A 152 -10.37 -16.40 7.06
C VAL A 152 -10.46 -16.43 5.53
N ALA A 153 -10.11 -17.55 4.89
CA ALA A 153 -10.23 -17.71 3.45
C ALA A 153 -11.69 -17.58 2.97
N GLY A 154 -12.64 -18.07 3.76
CA GLY A 154 -14.08 -17.92 3.49
C GLY A 154 -14.54 -16.47 3.57
N LEU A 155 -14.05 -15.73 4.56
CA LEU A 155 -14.29 -14.29 4.68
C LEU A 155 -13.67 -13.53 3.50
N VAL A 156 -12.44 -13.86 3.12
CA VAL A 156 -11.77 -13.27 1.94
C VAL A 156 -12.61 -13.51 0.68
N GLU A 157 -13.10 -14.74 0.46
CA GLU A 157 -13.99 -15.07 -0.66
C GLU A 157 -15.29 -14.26 -0.64
N ALA A 158 -15.91 -14.12 0.53
CA ALA A 158 -17.15 -13.38 0.69
C ALA A 158 -17.00 -11.87 0.41
N LEU A 159 -15.81 -11.31 0.72
CA LEU A 159 -15.47 -9.91 0.49
C LEU A 159 -14.97 -9.62 -0.94
N ARG A 160 -14.61 -10.66 -1.72
CA ARG A 160 -13.92 -10.56 -3.03
C ARG A 160 -14.78 -10.11 -4.21
N GLY A 161 -16.03 -9.67 -4.01
CA GLY A 161 -17.01 -9.45 -5.08
C GLY A 161 -16.58 -8.54 -6.25
N SER A 162 -15.44 -7.84 -6.19
CA SER A 162 -15.01 -6.84 -7.19
C SER A 162 -13.76 -7.20 -8.01
N ILE A 163 -13.10 -8.36 -7.84
CA ILE A 163 -11.81 -8.63 -8.53
C ILE A 163 -12.01 -9.56 -9.73
N ASP A 164 -12.05 -8.94 -10.92
CA ASP A 164 -12.22 -9.59 -12.23
C ASP A 164 -11.07 -10.58 -12.57
N ARG A 165 -11.42 -11.63 -13.33
CA ARG A 165 -10.74 -12.91 -13.49
C ARG A 165 -9.58 -12.92 -14.50
N ARG A 166 -9.05 -11.76 -14.92
CA ARG A 166 -8.03 -11.68 -16.02
C ARG A 166 -6.59 -11.36 -15.61
N SER A 167 -6.32 -10.99 -14.36
CA SER A 167 -4.98 -10.55 -13.94
C SER A 167 -4.38 -11.52 -12.92
N ALA A 168 -4.00 -12.72 -13.40
CA ALA A 168 -3.00 -13.51 -12.70
C ALA A 168 -1.68 -12.75 -12.77
N LEU A 169 -1.32 -12.05 -11.69
CA LEU A 169 0.00 -11.45 -11.53
C LEU A 169 1.04 -12.55 -11.77
N ARG A 170 1.85 -12.40 -12.83
CA ARG A 170 2.95 -13.33 -13.10
C ARG A 170 3.95 -13.19 -11.96
N ALA A 171 4.00 -14.20 -11.08
CA ALA A 171 4.81 -14.23 -9.85
C ALA A 171 6.31 -13.91 -10.07
N VAL A 172 6.78 -14.06 -11.31
CA VAL A 172 8.19 -13.93 -11.69
C VAL A 172 8.69 -12.46 -11.68
N GLY A 173 7.81 -11.45 -11.79
CA GLY A 173 8.20 -10.03 -11.75
C GLY A 173 8.14 -9.36 -10.38
N ILE A 174 7.50 -10.02 -9.40
CA ILE A 174 7.24 -9.49 -8.05
C ILE A 174 8.53 -9.16 -7.29
N PRO A 175 9.60 -9.99 -7.31
CA PRO A 175 10.82 -9.70 -6.55
C PRO A 175 11.56 -8.46 -7.07
N GLY A 176 11.59 -8.25 -8.40
CA GLY A 176 12.25 -7.11 -9.02
C GLY A 176 11.54 -5.79 -8.74
N PHE A 177 10.20 -5.80 -8.79
CA PHE A 177 9.39 -4.66 -8.36
C PHE A 177 9.56 -4.41 -6.85
N ALA A 178 9.36 -5.43 -6.02
CA ALA A 178 9.47 -5.31 -4.56
C ALA A 178 10.84 -4.79 -4.12
N PHE A 179 11.95 -5.26 -4.72
CA PHE A 179 13.29 -4.80 -4.38
C PHE A 179 13.54 -3.34 -4.79
N ARG A 180 13.18 -2.96 -6.02
CA ARG A 180 13.33 -1.60 -6.52
C ARG A 180 12.43 -0.63 -5.75
N TYR A 181 11.28 -1.11 -5.32
CA TYR A 181 10.30 -0.38 -4.55
C TYR A 181 10.67 -0.23 -3.07
N LEU A 182 11.25 -1.25 -2.43
CA LEU A 182 11.81 -1.15 -1.08
C LEU A 182 12.87 -0.04 -1.00
N GLY A 183 13.70 0.11 -2.05
CA GLY A 183 14.62 1.23 -2.18
C GLY A 183 13.93 2.60 -2.22
N LEU A 184 12.80 2.72 -2.93
CA LEU A 184 11.99 3.94 -2.96
C LEU A 184 11.30 4.20 -1.61
N LEU A 185 10.77 3.17 -0.96
CA LEU A 185 10.15 3.26 0.37
C LEU A 185 11.12 3.76 1.44
N VAL A 186 12.33 3.21 1.49
CA VAL A 186 13.34 3.62 2.48
C VAL A 186 13.78 5.06 2.23
N ARG A 187 14.06 5.43 0.98
CA ARG A 187 14.47 6.80 0.60
C ARG A 187 13.34 7.82 0.78
N SER A 188 12.09 7.38 0.64
CA SER A 188 10.88 8.21 0.79
C SER A 188 10.53 8.50 2.25
N ASN A 189 10.69 7.52 3.15
CA ASN A 189 10.24 7.66 4.54
C ASN A 189 11.17 8.56 5.37
N THR A 190 12.44 8.69 5.01
CA THR A 190 13.35 9.66 5.66
C THR A 190 12.93 11.10 5.43
N ARG A 191 12.34 11.40 4.26
CA ARG A 191 11.75 12.71 3.96
C ARG A 191 10.51 12.98 4.81
N VAL A 192 9.62 11.99 4.95
CA VAL A 192 8.40 12.13 5.79
C VAL A 192 8.77 12.31 7.27
N ALA A 193 9.78 11.60 7.78
CA ALA A 193 10.26 11.79 9.15
C ALA A 193 10.82 13.20 9.40
N TRP A 194 11.55 13.75 8.41
CA TRP A 194 12.00 15.14 8.44
C TRP A 194 10.83 16.12 8.34
N GLU A 195 9.86 15.87 7.47
CA GLU A 195 8.65 16.68 7.30
C GLU A 195 7.81 16.73 8.59
N VAL A 196 7.64 15.60 9.29
CA VAL A 196 6.95 15.53 10.58
C VAL A 196 7.66 16.34 11.68
N LEU A 197 9.00 16.39 11.65
CA LEU A 197 9.81 17.09 12.67
C LEU A 197 10.03 18.58 12.36
N THR A 198 9.99 19.00 11.10
CA THR A 198 10.42 20.35 10.69
C THR A 198 9.33 21.22 10.05
N ILE A 199 8.25 20.64 9.52
CA ILE A 199 7.17 21.44 8.92
C ILE A 199 6.19 21.88 10.01
N SER A 200 6.28 23.16 10.36
CA SER A 200 5.15 23.87 10.96
C SER A 200 3.98 23.83 9.98
N ASN A 201 2.76 23.55 10.47
CA ASN A 201 1.52 23.41 9.70
C ASN A 201 1.23 24.56 8.71
N ALA A 202 1.96 25.68 8.79
CA ALA A 202 1.83 26.87 7.95
C ALA A 202 2.20 26.70 6.47
N GLY A 203 2.89 25.62 6.06
CA GLY A 203 3.35 25.42 4.67
C GLY A 203 2.64 24.34 3.86
N ILE A 204 1.69 23.61 4.45
CA ILE A 204 1.06 22.44 3.80
C ILE A 204 -0.04 22.93 2.85
N ARG A 205 0.10 22.60 1.56
CA ARG A 205 -0.88 22.92 0.51
C ARG A 205 -1.44 21.61 -0.03
N GLU A 206 -2.58 21.19 0.52
CA GLU A 206 -3.21 19.92 0.17
C GLU A 206 -4.08 20.07 -1.09
N ALA A 207 -4.06 19.08 -1.98
CA ALA A 207 -4.91 19.07 -3.17
C ALA A 207 -5.39 17.65 -3.51
N ILE A 208 -6.53 17.54 -4.17
CA ILE A 208 -6.98 16.30 -4.83
C ILE A 208 -6.99 16.54 -6.33
N VAL A 209 -6.15 15.80 -7.04
CA VAL A 209 -5.96 15.93 -8.49
C VAL A 209 -6.54 14.71 -9.19
N ALA A 210 -7.34 14.95 -10.23
CA ALA A 210 -7.81 13.89 -11.12
C ALA A 210 -6.71 13.54 -12.14
N VAL A 211 -6.26 12.30 -12.12
CA VAL A 211 -5.26 11.80 -13.07
C VAL A 211 -5.89 10.76 -14.00
N PRO A 212 -6.21 11.12 -15.26
CA PRO A 212 -6.64 10.16 -16.27
C PRO A 212 -5.52 9.18 -16.58
N LEU A 213 -5.78 7.89 -16.40
CA LEU A 213 -4.84 6.83 -16.76
C LEU A 213 -4.94 6.53 -18.25
N ALA A 214 -3.79 6.36 -18.90
CA ALA A 214 -3.70 5.99 -20.31
C ALA A 214 -4.13 4.54 -20.55
N ASP A 215 -3.76 3.64 -19.64
CA ASP A 215 -4.13 2.22 -19.70
C ASP A 215 -5.52 2.01 -19.09
N ARG A 216 -6.38 1.24 -19.77
CA ARG A 216 -7.76 0.95 -19.34
C ARG A 216 -7.88 -0.36 -18.54
N SER A 217 -6.77 -0.99 -18.18
CA SER A 217 -6.75 -2.21 -17.40
C SER A 217 -6.93 -1.91 -15.91
N LEU A 218 -7.93 -2.54 -15.30
CA LEU A 218 -8.16 -2.43 -13.85
C LEU A 218 -6.92 -2.88 -13.05
N SER A 219 -6.17 -3.89 -13.51
CA SER A 219 -4.98 -4.34 -12.80
C SER A 219 -3.83 -3.35 -12.87
N ALA A 220 -3.67 -2.66 -14.01
CA ALA A 220 -2.69 -1.58 -14.13
C ALA A 220 -3.08 -0.42 -13.22
N ALA A 221 -4.34 0.00 -13.26
CA ALA A 221 -4.85 1.07 -12.42
C ALA A 221 -4.71 0.79 -10.91
N LEU A 222 -5.00 -0.44 -10.47
CA LEU A 222 -4.81 -0.85 -9.07
C LEU A 222 -3.32 -0.88 -8.68
N LEU A 223 -2.45 -1.32 -9.59
CA LEU A 223 -1.01 -1.32 -9.34
C LEU A 223 -0.47 0.11 -9.22
N VAL A 224 -0.93 1.02 -10.08
CA VAL A 224 -0.60 2.45 -10.02
C VAL A 224 -1.14 3.08 -8.75
N ALA A 225 -2.41 2.84 -8.38
CA ALA A 225 -3.01 3.37 -7.16
C ALA A 225 -2.25 2.91 -5.90
N ASN A 226 -1.88 1.63 -5.84
CA ASN A 226 -1.04 1.11 -4.76
C ASN A 226 0.34 1.77 -4.78
N ALA A 227 0.99 1.87 -5.95
CA ALA A 227 2.32 2.44 -6.07
C ALA A 227 2.36 3.92 -5.63
N VAL A 228 1.41 4.74 -6.10
CA VAL A 228 1.22 6.15 -5.74
C VAL A 228 0.97 6.30 -4.24
N SER A 229 0.25 5.37 -3.62
CA SER A 229 -0.07 5.43 -2.19
C SER A 229 1.13 5.23 -1.26
N PHE A 230 2.30 4.80 -1.76
CA PHE A 230 3.54 4.82 -0.98
C PHE A 230 4.55 5.86 -1.45
N THR A 231 4.31 6.56 -2.54
CA THR A 231 5.15 7.70 -2.94
C THR A 231 5.00 8.80 -1.88
N PRO A 232 6.09 9.43 -1.40
CA PRO A 232 6.00 10.38 -0.30
C PRO A 232 5.09 11.55 -0.69
N GLY A 233 4.23 11.98 0.24
CA GLY A 233 3.31 13.09 -0.01
C GLY A 233 2.08 12.78 -0.89
N THR A 234 1.89 11.56 -1.42
CA THR A 234 0.70 11.21 -2.24
C THR A 234 -0.14 10.08 -1.66
N LEU A 235 -1.46 10.12 -1.84
CA LEU A 235 -2.38 9.08 -1.38
C LEU A 235 -3.46 8.90 -2.44
N SER A 236 -3.74 7.68 -2.84
CA SER A 236 -4.86 7.44 -3.75
C SER A 236 -6.18 7.44 -2.97
N VAL A 237 -7.16 8.21 -3.44
CA VAL A 237 -8.45 8.42 -2.75
C VAL A 237 -9.54 7.60 -3.42
N GLU A 238 -9.68 7.74 -4.73
CA GLU A 238 -10.73 7.08 -5.51
C GLU A 238 -10.19 6.68 -6.88
N LEU A 239 -10.70 5.57 -7.42
CA LEU A 239 -10.42 5.11 -8.78
C LEU A 239 -11.74 4.86 -9.48
N THR A 240 -11.96 5.54 -10.61
CA THR A 240 -13.13 5.31 -11.47
C THR A 240 -12.76 4.41 -12.64
N SER A 241 -13.73 3.67 -13.17
CA SER A 241 -13.51 2.72 -14.28
C SER A 241 -13.99 3.23 -15.64
N ASP A 242 -14.81 4.28 -15.68
CA ASP A 242 -15.35 4.85 -16.91
C ASP A 242 -15.70 6.35 -16.73
N PRO A 243 -14.80 7.29 -17.09
CA PRO A 243 -13.43 7.05 -17.58
C PRO A 243 -12.49 6.53 -16.48
N MET A 244 -11.35 5.95 -16.88
CA MET A 244 -10.34 5.45 -15.94
C MET A 244 -9.53 6.61 -15.36
N VAL A 245 -9.91 7.05 -14.15
CA VAL A 245 -9.33 8.23 -13.49
C VAL A 245 -8.96 7.86 -12.06
N LEU A 246 -7.71 8.13 -11.70
CA LEU A 246 -7.20 7.99 -10.35
C LEU A 246 -7.20 9.37 -9.67
N TYR A 247 -7.95 9.51 -8.59
CA TYR A 247 -7.94 10.71 -7.75
C TYR A 247 -6.84 10.57 -6.70
N VAL A 248 -5.86 11.47 -6.77
CA VAL A 248 -4.68 11.45 -5.90
C VAL A 248 -4.70 12.66 -5.00
N HIS A 249 -4.69 12.42 -3.69
CA HIS A 249 -4.42 13.43 -2.69
C HIS A 249 -2.92 13.70 -2.59
N VAL A 250 -2.53 14.98 -2.65
CA VAL A 250 -1.15 15.45 -2.59
C VAL A 250 -1.01 16.38 -1.39
N LEU A 251 -0.05 16.07 -0.50
CA LEU A 251 0.23 16.82 0.72
C LEU A 251 0.96 18.15 0.44
N HIS A 252 1.85 18.15 -0.57
CA HIS A 252 2.63 19.30 -1.00
C HIS A 252 2.33 19.60 -2.47
N PHE A 253 1.22 20.29 -2.71
CA PHE A 253 0.77 20.59 -4.07
C PHE A 253 1.59 21.72 -4.70
N GLU A 254 2.24 21.39 -5.83
CA GLU A 254 2.92 22.36 -6.70
C GLU A 254 2.02 22.77 -7.86
N SER A 255 1.61 21.80 -8.69
CA SER A 255 0.66 21.98 -9.80
C SER A 255 -0.04 20.68 -10.20
N VAL A 256 -1.12 20.81 -10.98
CA VAL A 256 -1.84 19.66 -11.56
C VAL A 256 -0.95 18.89 -12.53
N GLU A 257 -0.21 19.59 -13.38
CA GLU A 257 0.64 19.02 -14.43
C GLU A 257 1.82 18.22 -13.86
N ALA A 258 2.44 18.73 -12.78
CA ALA A 258 3.51 18.02 -12.09
C ALA A 258 2.99 16.70 -11.51
N THR A 259 1.83 16.74 -10.85
CA THR A 259 1.19 15.55 -10.27
C THR A 259 0.84 14.51 -11.35
N ILE A 260 0.29 14.93 -12.48
CA ILE A 260 -0.03 14.03 -13.61
C ILE A 260 1.26 13.39 -14.15
N THR A 261 2.34 14.15 -14.26
CA THR A 261 3.63 13.65 -14.79
C THR A 261 4.25 12.59 -13.87
N ASP A 262 4.22 12.83 -12.57
CA ASP A 262 4.73 11.87 -11.57
C ASP A 262 3.94 10.56 -11.61
N VAL A 263 2.61 10.64 -11.66
CA VAL A 263 1.75 9.45 -11.73
C VAL A 263 1.90 8.72 -13.06
N ARG A 264 2.05 9.43 -14.19
CA ARG A 264 2.32 8.80 -15.50
C ARG A 264 3.62 8.00 -15.51
N THR A 265 4.67 8.49 -14.86
CA THR A 265 5.93 7.75 -14.73
C THR A 265 5.70 6.41 -14.03
N ILE A 266 4.87 6.39 -12.98
CA ILE A 266 4.47 5.17 -12.25
C ILE A 266 3.61 4.26 -13.13
N GLU A 267 2.66 4.84 -13.88
CA GLU A 267 1.83 4.11 -14.84
C GLU A 267 2.67 3.38 -15.89
N GLU A 268 3.62 4.05 -16.52
CA GLU A 268 4.51 3.43 -17.51
C GLU A 268 5.32 2.26 -16.93
N MET A 269 5.69 2.32 -15.65
CA MET A 269 6.35 1.22 -14.96
C MET A 269 5.37 0.05 -14.71
N ALA A 270 4.16 0.35 -14.25
CA ALA A 270 3.12 -0.65 -14.00
C ALA A 270 2.69 -1.38 -15.29
N VAL A 271 2.47 -0.63 -16.37
CA VAL A 271 2.06 -1.17 -17.68
C VAL A 271 3.14 -2.08 -18.25
N ARG A 272 4.43 -1.70 -18.17
CA ARG A 272 5.54 -2.57 -18.61
C ARG A 272 5.52 -3.92 -17.91
N VAL A 273 5.31 -3.95 -16.59
CA VAL A 273 5.27 -5.21 -15.82
C VAL A 273 4.09 -6.09 -16.21
N LEU A 274 2.94 -5.49 -16.53
CA LEU A 274 1.71 -6.22 -16.81
C LEU A 274 1.57 -6.64 -18.28
N HIS A 275 2.15 -5.88 -19.21
CA HIS A 275 1.93 -6.03 -20.64
C HIS A 275 3.19 -6.37 -21.46
N GLU A 276 4.40 -6.44 -20.88
CA GLU A 276 5.57 -6.84 -21.68
C GLU A 276 5.37 -8.23 -22.31
N PRO A 277 5.51 -8.36 -23.64
CA PRO A 277 5.59 -9.65 -24.29
C PRO A 277 6.89 -10.28 -23.81
N THR A 278 6.83 -11.52 -23.31
CA THR A 278 8.01 -12.38 -23.23
C THR A 278 8.75 -12.26 -24.56
N ARG A 279 9.93 -11.62 -24.57
CA ARG A 279 10.92 -11.87 -25.62
C ARG A 279 11.12 -13.38 -25.59
N THR A 280 10.46 -14.08 -26.51
CA THR A 280 10.87 -15.41 -26.91
C THR A 280 12.31 -15.25 -27.33
N LEU A 281 13.23 -15.70 -26.47
CA LEU A 281 14.57 -16.06 -26.86
C LEU A 281 14.40 -17.24 -27.82
N SER A 282 14.12 -16.93 -29.08
CA SER A 282 14.31 -17.85 -30.18
C SER A 282 15.81 -17.90 -30.43
N CYS A 283 16.46 -18.88 -29.83
CA CYS A 283 17.68 -19.47 -30.37
C CYS A 283 17.32 -20.32 -31.60
#